data_AF-A0A2M7PPG6-F1
#
_entry.id   AF-A0A2M7PPG6-F1
#
_cell.length_a   1.000
_cell.length_b   1.000
_cell.length_c   1.000
_cell.angle_alpha   90.00
_cell.angle_beta   90.00
_cell.angle_gamma   90.00
#
_symmetry.space_group_name_H-M   'P 1'
#
loop_
_entity.id
_entity.type
_entity.pdbx_description
1 polymer ?
#
loop_
_entity_poly.entity_id
_entity_poly.type
_entity_poly.pdbx_seq_one_letter_code
_entity_poly.pdbx_strand_id
1 'polypeptide(L)'
;MKKRNLFLSLTILLSLQTLFAQNQQPDYRKLHYLSKEEMELKVDFSKDFIATDPPEGTIYNVAEFDQMQAVLVRYPFGVPVELIREMAENTTVTTIVANASQQQTVINTYTSNNVNLSNCNFLLAPT
;
A
#
# COMPACT_ATOMS: atom_id res chain seq x y z
N MET A 1 -29.21 14.24 62.76
CA MET A 1 -29.21 15.14 61.58
C MET A 1 -28.07 14.90 60.59
N LYS A 2 -26.84 14.54 61.04
CA LYS A 2 -25.67 14.37 60.12
C LYS A 2 -25.83 13.27 59.05
N LYS A 3 -26.40 12.09 59.38
CA LYS A 3 -26.53 10.96 58.42
C LYS A 3 -27.57 11.20 57.31
N ARG A 4 -28.65 11.93 57.59
CA ARG A 4 -29.69 12.27 56.60
C ARG A 4 -29.19 13.31 55.59
N ASN A 5 -28.40 14.27 56.07
CA ASN A 5 -27.79 15.29 55.20
C ASN A 5 -26.65 14.70 54.36
N LEU A 6 -25.95 13.67 54.86
CA LEU A 6 -24.94 12.91 54.11
C LEU A 6 -25.58 12.09 52.98
N PHE A 7 -26.74 11.47 53.23
CA PHE A 7 -27.46 10.72 52.18
C PHE A 7 -27.97 11.64 51.07
N LEU A 8 -28.47 12.82 51.44
CA LEU A 8 -28.90 13.86 50.50
C LEU A 8 -27.73 14.43 49.69
N SER A 9 -26.56 14.65 50.30
CA SER A 9 -25.38 15.11 49.54
C SER A 9 -24.87 14.05 48.57
N LEU A 10 -24.95 12.76 48.94
CA LEU A 10 -24.51 11.66 48.07
C LEU A 10 -25.44 11.46 46.87
N THR A 11 -26.75 11.66 47.04
CA THR A 11 -27.72 11.60 45.92
C THR A 11 -27.55 12.76 44.96
N ILE A 12 -27.24 13.97 45.46
CA ILE A 12 -26.90 15.12 44.61
C ILE A 12 -25.60 14.86 43.84
N LEU A 13 -24.57 14.30 44.48
CA LEU A 13 -23.29 14.01 43.82
C LEU A 13 -23.42 12.94 42.71
N LEU A 14 -24.32 11.97 42.85
CA LEU A 14 -24.58 10.95 41.83
C LEU A 14 -25.32 11.51 40.61
N SER A 15 -26.12 12.58 40.78
CA SER A 15 -26.90 13.21 39.71
C SER A 15 -26.10 14.17 38.82
N LEU A 16 -24.86 14.51 39.19
CA LEU A 16 -23.97 15.40 38.41
C LEU A 16 -23.06 14.67 37.41
N GLN A 17 -23.18 13.35 37.26
CA GLN A 17 -22.42 12.61 36.25
C GLN A 17 -23.02 12.88 34.87
N THR A 18 -22.49 13.86 34.14
CA THR A 18 -22.82 14.07 32.73
C THR A 18 -22.40 12.85 31.92
N LEU A 19 -23.36 12.17 31.29
CA LEU A 19 -23.09 11.13 30.31
C LEU A 19 -22.29 11.75 29.16
N PHE A 20 -20.99 11.45 29.08
CA PHE A 20 -20.23 11.73 27.87
C PHE A 20 -20.70 10.76 26.80
N ALA A 21 -21.55 11.23 25.87
CA ALA A 21 -21.79 10.51 24.63
C ALA A 21 -20.45 10.41 23.88
N GLN A 22 -19.98 9.18 23.62
CA GLN A 22 -18.91 8.99 22.63
C GLN A 22 -19.46 9.48 21.30
N ASN A 23 -19.00 10.66 20.84
CA ASN A 23 -19.16 11.03 19.45
C ASN A 23 -18.54 9.88 18.63
N GLN A 24 -19.38 9.11 17.93
CA GLN A 24 -18.88 8.13 16.98
C GLN A 24 -18.07 8.93 15.97
N GLN A 25 -16.75 8.79 15.99
CA GLN A 25 -15.94 9.36 14.93
C GLN A 25 -16.46 8.77 13.62
N PRO A 26 -16.76 9.61 12.62
CA PRO A 26 -17.20 9.11 11.33
C PRO A 26 -16.17 8.10 10.84
N ASP A 27 -16.64 6.94 10.37
CA ASP A 27 -15.75 5.94 9.78
C ASP A 27 -15.31 6.43 8.40
N TYR A 28 -14.25 7.24 8.39
CA TYR A 28 -13.67 7.84 7.19
C TYR A 28 -13.10 6.80 6.22
N ARG A 29 -12.97 5.52 6.62
CA ARG A 29 -12.49 4.43 5.76
C ARG A 29 -13.38 4.22 4.53
N LYS A 30 -14.66 4.60 4.61
CA LYS A 30 -15.63 4.50 3.50
C LYS A 30 -15.60 5.70 2.56
N LEU A 31 -14.93 6.78 2.95
CA LEU A 31 -14.99 8.06 2.24
C LEU A 31 -13.90 8.22 1.18
N HIS A 32 -13.08 7.18 0.95
CA HIS A 32 -12.01 7.19 -0.04
C HIS A 32 -11.15 8.46 0.00
N TYR A 33 -10.90 8.98 1.20
CA TYR A 33 -10.00 10.12 1.36
C TYR A 33 -8.56 9.69 1.09
N LEU A 34 -7.79 10.63 0.54
CA LEU A 34 -6.34 10.55 0.49
C LEU A 34 -5.80 10.32 1.90
N SER A 35 -4.81 9.45 2.03
CA SER A 35 -4.04 9.31 3.26
C SER A 35 -3.41 10.65 3.65
N LYS A 36 -3.06 10.82 4.93
CA LYS A 36 -2.45 12.06 5.41
C LYS A 36 -1.16 12.34 4.65
N GLU A 37 -0.40 11.29 4.40
CA GLU A 37 0.84 11.30 3.64
C GLU A 37 0.59 11.78 2.20
N GLU A 38 -0.46 11.29 1.53
CA GLU A 38 -0.81 11.69 0.16
C GLU A 38 -1.31 13.14 0.07
N MET A 39 -2.05 13.63 1.07
CA MET A 39 -2.48 15.04 1.10
C MET A 39 -1.31 16.02 1.29
N GLU A 40 -0.26 15.58 1.96
CA GLU A 40 0.95 16.38 2.22
C GLU A 40 1.94 16.34 1.04
N LEU A 41 1.76 15.42 0.08
CA LEU A 41 2.54 15.41 -1.15
C LEU A 41 2.26 16.69 -1.96
N LYS A 42 3.32 17.43 -2.28
CA LYS A 42 3.22 18.53 -3.24
C LYS A 42 2.77 17.95 -4.58
N VAL A 43 1.62 18.41 -5.07
CA VAL A 43 1.16 18.08 -6.41
C VAL A 43 2.13 18.72 -7.39
N ASP A 44 3.03 17.90 -7.92
CA ASP A 44 3.98 18.31 -8.94
C ASP A 44 3.32 18.18 -10.31
N PHE A 45 2.98 19.33 -10.91
CA PHE A 45 2.48 19.41 -12.28
C PHE A 45 3.60 19.43 -13.31
N SER A 46 4.87 19.39 -12.89
CA SER A 46 6.04 19.36 -13.78
C SER A 46 6.33 17.99 -14.37
N LYS A 47 5.33 17.10 -14.45
CA LYS A 47 5.49 15.87 -15.24
C LYS A 47 5.89 16.28 -16.65
N ASP A 48 7.16 16.08 -16.98
CA ASP A 48 7.77 16.25 -18.29
C ASP A 48 7.20 15.22 -19.25
N PHE A 49 5.91 15.34 -19.56
CA PHE A 49 5.30 14.58 -20.64
C PHE A 49 5.75 15.23 -21.95
N ILE A 50 6.81 14.67 -22.53
CA ILE A 50 7.20 14.98 -23.89
C ILE A 50 6.25 14.20 -24.79
N ALA A 51 5.24 14.88 -25.32
CA ALA A 51 4.32 14.29 -26.29
C ALA A 51 5.11 13.84 -27.52
N THR A 52 5.02 12.56 -27.86
CA THR A 52 5.51 12.01 -29.12
C THR A 52 4.33 11.76 -30.05
N ASP A 53 4.58 11.71 -31.35
CA ASP A 53 3.56 11.27 -32.31
C ASP A 53 3.08 9.85 -31.95
N PRO A 54 1.77 9.55 -32.16
CA PRO A 54 1.23 8.22 -31.89
C PRO A 54 1.89 7.17 -32.81
N PRO A 55 1.92 5.89 -32.40
CA PRO A 55 2.41 4.83 -33.26
C PRO A 55 1.58 4.71 -34.54
N GLU A 56 2.23 4.49 -35.68
CA GLU A 56 1.55 4.25 -36.95
C GLU A 56 0.89 2.86 -36.98
N GLY A 57 -0.26 2.75 -37.65
CA GLY A 57 -0.97 1.47 -37.84
C GLY A 57 -2.17 1.25 -36.91
N THR A 58 -2.66 0.01 -36.86
CA THR A 58 -3.78 -0.35 -35.98
C THR A 58 -3.25 -0.62 -34.57
N ILE A 59 -3.74 0.15 -33.60
CA ILE A 59 -3.37 0.00 -32.19
C ILE A 59 -4.25 -1.09 -31.58
N TYR A 60 -3.63 -2.09 -30.96
CA TYR A 60 -4.30 -3.13 -30.19
C TYR A 60 -3.79 -3.11 -28.75
N ASN A 61 -4.69 -2.88 -27.81
CA ASN A 61 -4.38 -2.98 -26.38
C ASN A 61 -4.50 -4.45 -25.96
N VAL A 62 -3.40 -5.00 -25.47
CA VAL A 62 -3.33 -6.40 -25.03
C VAL A 62 -4.15 -6.56 -23.74
N ALA A 63 -5.01 -7.58 -23.71
CA ALA A 63 -5.78 -7.88 -22.51
C ALA A 63 -4.93 -8.61 -21.46
N GLU A 64 -5.30 -8.54 -20.19
CA GLU A 64 -4.55 -9.21 -19.12
C GLU A 64 -4.55 -10.75 -19.24
N PHE A 65 -5.57 -11.31 -19.89
CA PHE A 65 -5.70 -12.75 -20.14
C PHE A 65 -5.05 -13.20 -21.46
N ASP A 66 -4.47 -12.28 -22.25
CA ASP A 66 -3.67 -12.64 -23.41
C ASP A 66 -2.32 -13.24 -22.95
N GLN A 67 -1.55 -13.77 -23.90
CA GLN A 67 -0.26 -14.38 -23.60
C GLN A 67 0.72 -13.36 -23.00
N MET A 68 1.08 -13.53 -21.73
CA MET A 68 2.10 -12.72 -21.05
C MET A 68 3.51 -13.28 -21.19
N GLN A 69 4.51 -12.41 -21.21
CA GLN A 69 5.93 -12.78 -21.26
C GLN A 69 6.63 -12.72 -19.90
N ALA A 70 6.18 -11.83 -19.02
CA ALA A 70 6.77 -11.61 -17.71
C ALA A 70 5.77 -10.90 -16.78
N VAL A 71 6.05 -10.95 -15.48
CA VAL A 71 5.37 -10.14 -14.45
C VAL A 71 6.33 -9.10 -13.89
N LEU A 72 5.88 -7.86 -13.78
CA LEU A 72 6.65 -6.76 -13.23
C LEU A 72 6.26 -6.51 -11.76
N VAL A 73 7.23 -6.59 -10.86
CA VAL A 73 7.06 -6.29 -9.43
C VAL A 73 8.06 -5.23 -8.98
N ARG A 74 7.76 -4.49 -7.92
CA ARG A 74 8.62 -3.42 -7.41
C ARG A 74 9.03 -3.70 -5.96
N TYR A 75 10.30 -3.43 -5.65
CA TYR A 75 10.82 -3.40 -4.30
C TYR A 75 10.84 -1.95 -3.76
N PRO A 76 10.47 -1.68 -2.49
CA PRO A 76 9.99 -2.62 -1.46
C PRO A 76 8.66 -3.29 -1.83
N PHE A 77 8.52 -4.57 -1.49
CA PHE A 77 7.39 -5.38 -1.92
C PHE A 77 6.08 -4.97 -1.27
N GLY A 78 5.06 -4.71 -2.08
CA GLY A 78 3.66 -4.55 -1.66
C GLY A 78 2.83 -5.85 -1.74
N VAL A 79 3.45 -6.94 -2.18
CA VAL A 79 2.83 -8.26 -2.34
C VAL A 79 3.64 -9.32 -1.58
N PRO A 80 3.02 -10.44 -1.15
CA PRO A 80 3.75 -11.51 -0.48
C PRO A 80 4.82 -12.13 -1.39
N VAL A 81 5.98 -12.46 -0.83
CA VAL A 81 7.06 -13.15 -1.57
C VAL A 81 6.62 -14.53 -2.05
N GLU A 82 5.70 -15.18 -1.33
CA GLU A 82 5.09 -16.45 -1.73
C GLU A 82 4.35 -16.33 -3.08
N LEU A 83 3.67 -15.21 -3.33
CA LEU A 83 3.02 -14.97 -4.63
C LEU A 83 4.07 -14.81 -5.73
N ILE A 84 5.18 -14.12 -5.43
CA ILE A 84 6.30 -13.96 -6.37
C ILE A 84 6.92 -15.31 -6.71
N ARG A 85 7.09 -16.18 -5.70
CA ARG A 85 7.58 -17.55 -5.88
C ARG A 85 6.71 -18.32 -6.87
N GLU A 86 5.41 -18.34 -6.68
CA GLU A 86 4.47 -19.03 -7.57
C GLU A 86 4.47 -18.48 -9.01
N MET A 87 4.63 -17.16 -9.17
CA MET A 87 4.77 -16.57 -10.51
C MET A 87 6.07 -16.99 -11.19
N ALA A 88 7.18 -17.04 -10.44
CA ALA A 88 8.49 -17.45 -10.95
C ALA A 88 8.58 -18.93 -11.38
N GLU A 89 7.63 -19.77 -10.98
CA GLU A 89 7.53 -21.15 -11.47
C GLU A 89 7.08 -21.22 -12.94
N ASN A 90 6.27 -20.26 -13.39
CA ASN A 90 5.59 -20.33 -14.69
C ASN A 90 6.07 -19.28 -15.70
N THR A 91 6.57 -18.14 -15.23
CA THR A 91 6.99 -17.03 -16.09
C THR A 91 8.15 -16.25 -15.48
N THR A 92 8.74 -15.34 -16.27
CA THR A 92 9.82 -14.48 -15.79
C THR A 92 9.27 -13.40 -14.87
N VAL A 93 9.88 -13.23 -13.70
CA VAL A 93 9.59 -12.13 -12.77
C VAL A 93 10.66 -11.04 -12.92
N THR A 94 10.24 -9.85 -13.35
CA THR A 94 11.07 -8.66 -13.41
C THR A 94 10.87 -7.81 -12.16
N THR A 95 11.93 -7.64 -11.38
CA THR A 95 11.88 -6.84 -10.15
C THR A 95 12.55 -5.48 -10.35
N ILE A 96 11.78 -4.40 -10.15
CA ILE A 96 12.30 -3.03 -10.13
C ILE A 96 12.97 -2.76 -8.79
N VAL A 97 14.22 -2.33 -8.84
CA VAL A 97 15.02 -1.94 -7.66
C VAL A 97 15.76 -0.63 -7.94
N ALA A 98 15.93 0.21 -6.93
CA ALA A 98 16.54 1.53 -7.13
C ALA A 98 18.04 1.47 -7.43
N ASN A 99 18.74 0.44 -6.96
CA ASN A 99 20.20 0.30 -7.10
C ASN A 99 20.67 -1.14 -6.82
N ALA A 100 21.96 -1.40 -7.07
CA ALA A 100 22.58 -2.71 -6.88
C ALA A 100 22.54 -3.23 -5.42
N SER A 101 22.50 -2.34 -4.42
CA SER A 101 22.37 -2.76 -3.02
C SER A 101 20.98 -3.35 -2.73
N GLN A 102 19.92 -2.71 -3.24
CA GLN A 102 18.58 -3.25 -3.18
C GLN A 102 18.45 -4.55 -3.99
N GLN A 103 19.08 -4.63 -5.16
CA GLN A 103 19.14 -5.87 -5.93
C GLN A 103 19.68 -7.03 -5.10
N GLN A 104 20.82 -6.83 -4.42
CA GLN A 104 21.40 -7.87 -3.58
C GLN A 104 20.48 -8.26 -2.41
N THR A 105 19.78 -7.29 -1.83
CA THR A 105 18.78 -7.53 -0.78
C THR A 105 17.63 -8.39 -1.28
N VAL A 106 17.13 -8.11 -2.48
CA VAL A 106 16.07 -8.91 -3.11
C VAL A 106 16.57 -10.31 -3.46
N ILE A 107 17.77 -10.45 -4.03
CA ILE A 107 18.37 -11.77 -4.32
C ILE A 107 18.45 -12.63 -3.06
N ASN A 108 18.90 -12.05 -1.95
CA ASN A 108 18.97 -12.76 -0.67
C ASN A 108 17.57 -13.18 -0.18
N THR A 109 16.58 -12.29 -0.32
CA THR A 109 15.18 -12.55 0.05
C THR A 109 14.55 -13.65 -0.82
N TYR A 110 14.79 -13.62 -2.13
CA TYR A 110 14.31 -14.64 -3.06
C TYR A 110 14.98 -15.99 -2.79
N THR A 111 16.28 -15.99 -2.54
CA THR A 111 17.03 -17.20 -2.17
C THR A 111 16.50 -17.81 -0.88
N SER A 112 16.23 -17.00 0.16
CA SER A 112 15.72 -17.49 1.45
C SER A 112 14.27 -18.01 1.38
N ASN A 113 13.51 -17.58 0.37
CA ASN A 113 12.12 -18.00 0.14
C ASN A 113 12.01 -19.00 -1.02
N ASN A 114 13.12 -19.60 -1.47
CA ASN A 114 13.15 -20.61 -2.53
C ASN A 114 12.49 -20.16 -3.85
N VAL A 115 12.61 -18.88 -4.20
CA VAL A 115 12.16 -18.37 -5.50
C VAL A 115 13.12 -18.84 -6.59
N ASN A 116 12.58 -19.31 -7.72
CA ASN A 116 13.38 -19.71 -8.86
C ASN A 116 14.10 -18.51 -9.51
N LEU A 117 15.35 -18.28 -9.11
CA LEU A 117 16.18 -17.18 -9.61
C LEU A 117 16.50 -17.27 -11.10
N SER A 118 16.40 -18.44 -11.73
CA SER A 118 16.62 -18.58 -13.18
C SER A 118 15.52 -17.89 -14.00
N ASN A 119 14.33 -17.75 -13.42
CA ASN A 119 13.19 -17.02 -13.96
C ASN A 119 13.07 -15.61 -13.37
N CYS A 120 14.14 -15.05 -12.80
CA CYS A 120 14.12 -13.70 -12.23
C CYS A 120 15.12 -12.78 -12.94
N ASN A 121 14.69 -11.56 -13.26
CA ASN A 121 15.57 -10.49 -13.72
C ASN A 121 15.27 -9.18 -13.00
N PHE A 122 16.15 -8.20 -13.18
CA PHE A 122 16.11 -6.93 -12.45
C PHE A 122 16.12 -5.74 -13.39
N LEU A 123 15.31 -4.74 -13.04
CA LEU A 123 15.32 -3.43 -13.68
C LEU A 123 15.85 -2.40 -12.67
N LEU A 124 17.00 -1.80 -12.97
CA LEU A 124 17.59 -0.74 -12.16
C LEU A 124 16.93 0.60 -12.51
N ALA A 125 15.92 0.98 -11.72
CA ALA A 125 15.23 2.25 -11.86
C ALA A 125 14.79 2.77 -10.47
N PRO A 126 15.18 4.00 -10.08
CA PRO A 126 14.69 4.61 -8.85
C PRO A 126 13.17 4.83 -8.96
N THR A 127 12.42 4.38 -7.95
CA THR A 127 10.95 4.43 -7.87
C THR A 127 10.47 4.85 -6.50
#